data_AF-A0A1A3KPH2-F1
#
_entry.id   AF-A0A1A3KPH2-F1
#
_cell.length_a   1.000
_cell.length_b   1.000
_cell.length_c   1.000
_cell.angle_alpha   90.00
_cell.angle_beta   90.00
_cell.angle_gamma   90.00
#
_symmetry.space_group_name_H-M   'P 1'
#
loop_
_entity.id
_entity.type
_entity.pdbx_description
1 polymer ?
#
loop_
_entity_poly.entity_id
_entity_poly.type
_entity_poly.pdbx_seq_one_letter_code
_entity_poly.pdbx_strand_id
1 'polypeptide(L)'
;MSAVFAVPELIAAAADKLVAIDSTLNGAAPIQAVPPAAADEVSQNIAQLFSQHARDYQKVAGQAAAYSQQFVQHLSAAARAYAGADIANASVLGTAAVGLPSFDSLIDTVTTLFFQVAAAAYYLLFPILLPPIFLALALWLPLAFLGSVFPL
;
A
#
# COMPACT_ATOMS: atom_id res chain seq x y z
N MET A 1 4.11 -20.88 -4.05
CA MET A 1 4.51 -19.47 -3.95
C MET A 1 4.46 -19.10 -2.46
N SER A 2 5.53 -18.53 -1.89
CA SER A 2 5.49 -18.01 -0.51
C SER A 2 5.13 -16.53 -0.54
N ALA A 3 4.18 -16.10 0.27
CA ALA A 3 3.92 -14.68 0.48
C ALA A 3 5.09 -14.07 1.27
N VAL A 4 5.58 -12.91 0.85
CA VAL A 4 6.60 -12.14 1.56
C VAL A 4 5.89 -10.94 2.18
N PHE A 5 6.04 -10.76 3.48
CA PHE A 5 5.51 -9.63 4.24
C PHE A 5 6.67 -8.91 4.93
N ALA A 6 6.74 -7.60 4.75
CA ALA A 6 7.72 -6.73 5.39
C ALA A 6 7.00 -5.48 5.89
N VAL A 7 7.45 -4.97 7.04
CA VAL A 7 6.99 -3.69 7.59
C VAL A 7 8.21 -2.75 7.60
N PRO A 8 8.37 -1.87 6.60
CA PRO A 8 9.55 -1.01 6.44
C PRO A 8 9.92 -0.25 7.72
N GLU A 9 8.92 0.20 8.47
CA GLU A 9 9.07 0.96 9.72
C GLU A 9 9.73 0.12 10.82
N LEU A 10 9.36 -1.17 10.93
CA LEU A 10 9.98 -2.07 11.92
C LEU A 10 11.42 -2.42 11.54
N ILE A 11 11.71 -2.51 10.24
CA ILE A 11 13.07 -2.75 9.72
C ILE A 11 13.96 -1.53 10.02
N ALA A 12 13.46 -0.31 9.78
CA ALA A 12 14.17 0.92 10.11
C ALA A 12 14.40 1.05 11.62
N ALA A 13 13.37 0.80 12.45
CA ALA A 13 13.50 0.84 13.90
C ALA A 13 14.50 -0.20 14.44
N ALA A 14 14.61 -1.36 13.79
CA ALA A 14 15.63 -2.35 14.14
C ALA A 14 17.05 -1.86 13.80
N ALA A 15 17.24 -1.17 12.68
CA ALA A 15 18.52 -0.54 12.32
C ALA A 15 18.93 0.51 13.36
N ASP A 16 18.00 1.36 13.80
CA ASP A 16 18.27 2.38 14.83
C ASP A 16 18.65 1.76 16.18
N LYS A 17 17.99 0.66 16.58
CA LYS A 17 18.34 -0.08 17.80
C LYS A 17 19.75 -0.66 17.73
N LEU A 18 20.17 -1.16 16.58
CA LEU A 18 21.53 -1.68 16.39
C LEU A 18 22.57 -0.57 16.47
N VAL A 19 22.28 0.61 15.91
CA VAL A 19 23.14 1.79 16.08
C VAL A 19 23.30 2.17 17.55
N ALA A 20 22.22 2.12 18.34
CA ALA A 20 22.28 2.40 19.77
C ALA A 20 23.13 1.37 20.55
N ILE A 21 23.04 0.08 20.17
CA ILE A 21 23.88 -0.99 20.74
C ILE A 21 25.35 -0.72 20.40
N ASP A 22 25.68 -0.45 19.13
CA ASP A 22 27.04 -0.14 18.69
C ASP A 22 27.60 1.10 19.40
N SER A 23 26.79 2.12 19.61
CA SER A 23 27.17 3.29 20.40
C SER A 23 27.51 2.95 21.85
N THR A 24 26.74 2.03 22.46
CA THR A 24 26.99 1.58 23.84
C THR A 24 28.28 0.78 23.92
N LEU A 25 28.53 -0.10 22.95
CA LEU A 25 29.74 -0.91 22.84
C LEU A 25 30.99 -0.04 22.66
N ASN A 26 30.91 0.99 21.81
CA ASN A 26 32.01 1.93 21.59
C ASN A 26 32.32 2.81 22.81
N GLY A 27 31.40 2.91 23.77
CA GLY A 27 31.62 3.61 25.04
C GLY A 27 32.47 2.83 26.04
N ALA A 28 32.66 1.53 25.85
CA ALA A 28 33.50 0.70 26.72
C ALA A 28 34.99 0.85 26.36
N ALA A 29 35.84 1.01 27.38
CA ALA A 29 37.29 1.09 27.16
C ALA A 29 37.85 -0.30 26.78
N PRO A 30 38.61 -0.43 25.68
CA PRO A 30 39.17 -1.70 25.27
C PRO A 30 40.27 -2.16 26.23
N ILE A 31 40.18 -3.40 26.70
CA ILE A 31 41.25 -4.06 27.44
C ILE A 31 42.32 -4.46 26.42
N GLN A 32 43.54 -3.94 26.56
CA GLN A 32 44.67 -4.22 25.67
C GLN A 32 45.85 -4.90 26.38
N ALA A 33 45.90 -4.78 27.71
CA ALA A 33 46.92 -5.37 28.56
C ALA A 33 46.35 -5.69 29.94
N VAL A 34 46.85 -6.76 30.53
CA VAL A 34 46.56 -7.19 31.90
C VAL A 34 47.86 -7.09 32.69
N PRO A 35 47.90 -6.38 33.83
CA PRO A 35 49.10 -6.34 34.67
C PRO A 35 49.32 -7.69 35.38
N PRO A 36 50.58 -8.05 35.67
CA PRO A 36 50.88 -9.25 36.45
C PRO A 36 50.39 -9.12 37.90
N ALA A 37 49.86 -10.22 38.44
CA ALA A 37 49.33 -10.26 39.81
C ALA A 37 50.44 -10.14 40.88
N ALA A 38 51.65 -10.60 40.55
CA ALA A 38 52.86 -10.50 41.37
C ALA A 38 54.11 -10.41 40.47
N ALA A 39 55.28 -10.18 41.07
CA ALA A 39 56.54 -9.98 40.34
C ALA A 39 57.17 -11.28 39.81
N ASP A 40 56.63 -12.44 40.16
CA ASP A 40 57.17 -13.73 39.73
C ASP A 40 56.98 -13.98 38.23
N GLU A 41 57.85 -14.82 37.65
CA GLU A 41 57.85 -15.12 36.22
C GLU A 41 56.54 -15.78 35.75
N VAL A 42 55.86 -16.56 36.60
CA VAL A 42 54.60 -17.22 36.24
C VAL A 42 53.50 -16.17 36.09
N SER A 43 53.37 -15.24 37.05
CA SER A 43 52.43 -14.10 36.98
C SER A 43 52.69 -13.22 35.76
N GLN A 44 53.96 -12.94 35.43
CA GLN A 44 54.33 -12.18 34.24
C GLN A 44 53.92 -12.89 32.95
N ASN A 45 54.21 -14.19 32.84
CA ASN A 45 53.87 -14.98 31.65
C ASN A 45 52.35 -15.10 31.46
N ILE A 46 51.58 -15.28 32.55
CA ILE A 46 50.11 -15.32 32.51
C ILE A 46 49.54 -13.97 32.05
N ALA A 47 50.04 -12.86 32.61
CA ALA A 47 49.64 -11.51 32.20
C ALA A 47 49.96 -11.25 30.72
N GLN A 48 51.10 -11.72 30.23
CA GLN A 48 51.47 -11.61 28.82
C GLN A 48 50.52 -12.42 27.92
N LEU A 49 50.16 -13.64 28.32
CA LEU A 49 49.18 -14.48 27.59
C LEU A 49 47.82 -13.77 27.47
N PHE A 50 47.28 -13.25 28.58
CA PHE A 50 46.00 -12.54 28.55
C PHE A 50 46.08 -11.23 27.76
N SER A 51 47.21 -10.51 27.85
CA SER A 51 47.43 -9.30 27.05
C SER A 51 47.49 -9.60 25.55
N GLN A 52 48.09 -10.73 25.17
CA GLN A 52 48.08 -11.19 23.78
C GLN A 52 46.66 -11.54 23.33
N HIS A 53 45.93 -12.31 24.13
CA HIS A 53 44.54 -12.65 23.85
C HIS A 53 43.65 -11.40 23.71
N ALA A 54 43.85 -10.40 24.59
CA ALA A 54 43.12 -9.15 24.54
C ALA A 54 43.36 -8.40 23.21
N ARG A 55 44.61 -8.32 22.74
CA ARG A 55 44.91 -7.71 21.43
C ARG A 55 44.31 -8.48 20.26
N ASP A 56 44.34 -9.81 20.30
CA ASP A 56 43.73 -10.63 19.24
C ASP A 56 42.21 -10.52 19.25
N TYR A 57 41.59 -10.45 20.43
CA TYR A 57 40.17 -10.15 20.59
C TYR A 57 39.83 -8.77 20.00
N GLN A 58 40.62 -7.72 20.28
CA GLN A 58 40.37 -6.38 19.73
C GLN A 58 40.42 -6.35 18.21
N LYS A 59 41.31 -7.13 17.57
CA LYS A 59 41.35 -7.24 16.10
C LYS A 59 40.05 -7.82 15.55
N VAL A 60 39.57 -8.92 16.14
CA VAL A 60 38.33 -9.58 15.72
C VAL A 60 37.11 -8.70 16.03
N ALA A 61 37.11 -8.02 17.19
CA ALA A 61 36.07 -7.06 17.55
C ALA A 61 35.99 -5.90 16.56
N GLY A 62 37.13 -5.41 16.07
CA GLY A 62 37.16 -4.40 14.99
C GLY A 62 36.54 -4.89 13.68
N GLN A 63 36.79 -6.15 13.30
CA GLN A 63 36.14 -6.76 12.13
C GLN A 63 34.63 -6.93 12.33
N ALA A 64 34.21 -7.35 13.52
CA ALA A 64 32.79 -7.47 13.88
C ALA A 64 32.09 -6.11 13.87
N ALA A 65 32.74 -5.04 14.35
CA ALA A 65 32.21 -3.68 14.29
C ALA A 65 32.02 -3.20 12.84
N ALA A 66 32.99 -3.47 11.96
CA ALA A 66 32.86 -3.15 10.53
C ALA A 66 31.70 -3.92 9.88
N TYR A 67 31.53 -5.21 10.22
CA TYR A 67 30.38 -5.99 9.77
C TYR A 67 29.06 -5.44 10.29
N SER A 68 28.97 -5.07 11.57
CA SER A 68 27.77 -4.47 12.17
C SER A 68 27.36 -3.20 11.43
N GLN A 69 28.32 -2.32 11.11
CA GLN A 69 28.08 -1.10 10.33
C GLN A 69 27.52 -1.41 8.94
N GLN A 70 28.10 -2.38 8.22
CA GLN A 70 27.59 -2.81 6.92
C GLN A 70 26.18 -3.41 7.04
N PHE A 71 25.94 -4.21 8.08
CA PHE A 71 24.63 -4.81 8.34
C PHE A 71 23.55 -3.75 8.56
N VAL A 72 23.82 -2.72 9.38
CA VAL A 72 22.91 -1.58 9.59
C VAL A 72 22.63 -0.82 8.29
N GLN A 73 23.66 -0.61 7.45
CA GLN A 73 23.50 0.02 6.14
C GLN A 73 22.59 -0.80 5.22
N HIS A 74 22.81 -2.11 5.16
CA HIS A 74 21.97 -3.03 4.37
C HIS A 74 20.53 -3.06 4.88
N LEU A 75 20.32 -3.10 6.19
CA LEU A 75 18.99 -3.11 6.80
C LEU A 75 18.22 -1.81 6.48
N SER A 76 18.91 -0.67 6.56
CA SER A 76 18.35 0.63 6.20
C SER A 76 18.02 0.74 4.72
N ALA A 77 18.87 0.19 3.84
CA ALA A 77 18.61 0.14 2.41
C ALA A 77 17.41 -0.77 2.09
N ALA A 78 17.30 -1.92 2.77
CA ALA A 78 16.17 -2.83 2.62
C ALA A 78 14.84 -2.18 3.04
N ALA A 79 14.81 -1.46 4.17
CA ALA A 79 13.63 -0.70 4.59
C ALA A 79 13.17 0.27 3.50
N ARG A 80 14.10 1.05 2.91
CA ARG A 80 13.79 1.97 1.81
C ARG A 80 13.30 1.25 0.55
N ALA A 81 13.89 0.10 0.23
CA ALA A 81 13.48 -0.69 -0.94
C ALA A 81 12.05 -1.23 -0.79
N TYR A 82 11.69 -1.76 0.38
CA TYR A 82 10.32 -2.21 0.65
C TYR A 82 9.32 -1.04 0.66
N ALA A 83 9.66 0.09 1.30
CA ALA A 83 8.80 1.28 1.24
C ALA A 83 8.61 1.79 -0.20
N GLY A 84 9.67 1.77 -1.02
CA GLY A 84 9.59 2.11 -2.44
C GLY A 84 8.69 1.16 -3.23
N ALA A 85 8.73 -0.14 -2.92
CA ALA A 85 7.85 -1.14 -3.51
C ALA A 85 6.38 -0.89 -3.13
N ASP A 86 6.09 -0.54 -1.87
CA ASP A 86 4.73 -0.22 -1.42
C ASP A 86 4.18 1.01 -2.14
N ILE A 87 4.99 2.06 -2.32
CA ILE A 87 4.61 3.26 -3.08
C ILE A 87 4.34 2.91 -4.56
N ALA A 88 5.22 2.12 -5.19
CA ALA A 88 5.05 1.72 -6.58
C ALA A 88 3.77 0.88 -6.76
N ASN A 89 3.52 -0.06 -5.87
CA ASN A 89 2.32 -0.89 -5.88
C ASN A 89 1.06 -0.05 -5.67
N ALA A 90 1.07 0.88 -4.70
CA ALA A 90 -0.03 1.81 -4.47
C ALA A 90 -0.30 2.70 -5.69
N SER A 91 0.74 3.17 -6.39
CA SER A 91 0.61 3.92 -7.63
C SER A 91 -0.06 3.10 -8.73
N VAL A 92 0.36 1.85 -8.94
CA VAL A 92 -0.23 0.96 -9.97
C VAL A 92 -1.70 0.66 -9.65
N LEU A 93 -2.02 0.41 -8.38
CA LEU A 93 -3.41 0.19 -7.96
C LEU A 93 -4.26 1.46 -8.13
N GLY A 94 -3.70 2.63 -7.82
CA GLY A 94 -4.36 3.92 -8.04
C GLY A 94 -4.64 4.20 -9.51
N THR A 95 -3.66 4.00 -10.40
CA THR A 95 -3.87 4.20 -11.85
C THR A 95 -4.83 3.17 -12.44
N ALA A 96 -4.77 1.91 -11.99
CA ALA A 96 -5.74 0.89 -12.40
C ALA A 96 -7.17 1.26 -11.99
N ALA A 97 -7.35 1.82 -10.78
CA ALA A 97 -8.66 2.29 -10.32
C ALA A 97 -9.19 3.48 -11.15
N VAL A 98 -8.32 4.40 -11.58
CA VAL A 98 -8.70 5.54 -12.44
C VAL A 98 -9.13 5.10 -13.84
N GLY A 99 -8.64 3.97 -14.34
CA GLY A 99 -9.02 3.42 -15.65
C GLY A 99 -10.41 2.79 -15.69
N LEU A 100 -11.03 2.54 -14.53
CA LEU A 100 -12.38 1.98 -14.45
C LEU A 100 -13.41 3.12 -14.36
N PRO A 101 -14.54 3.05 -15.10
CA PRO A 101 -15.62 4.01 -14.94
C PRO A 101 -16.12 3.95 -13.49
N SER A 102 -16.34 5.12 -12.88
CA SER A 102 -16.97 5.18 -11.56
C SER A 102 -18.39 4.63 -11.64
N PHE A 103 -18.88 4.09 -10.53
CA PHE A 103 -20.25 3.57 -10.46
C PHE A 103 -21.29 4.64 -10.83
N ASP A 104 -21.05 5.89 -10.42
CA ASP A 104 -21.92 7.02 -10.79
C ASP A 104 -21.93 7.29 -12.29
N SER A 105 -20.76 7.25 -12.96
CA SER A 105 -20.69 7.41 -14.42
C SER A 105 -21.41 6.28 -15.17
N LEU A 106 -21.40 5.07 -14.60
CA LEU A 106 -22.12 3.93 -15.14
C LEU A 106 -23.64 4.14 -15.01
N ILE A 107 -24.11 4.58 -13.84
CA ILE A 107 -25.52 4.89 -13.62
C ILE A 107 -25.99 5.96 -14.61
N ASP A 108 -25.25 7.05 -14.76
CA ASP A 108 -25.57 8.12 -15.70
C ASP A 108 -25.64 7.61 -17.14
N THR A 109 -24.66 6.79 -17.55
CA THR A 109 -24.63 6.20 -18.89
C THR A 109 -25.85 5.31 -19.12
N VAL A 110 -26.16 4.40 -18.19
CA VAL A 110 -27.30 3.47 -18.29
C VAL A 110 -28.63 4.22 -18.30
N THR A 111 -28.77 5.22 -17.43
CA THR A 111 -30.00 6.03 -17.30
C THR A 111 -30.22 6.86 -18.56
N THR A 112 -29.16 7.47 -19.10
CA THR A 112 -29.20 8.23 -20.35
C THR A 112 -29.61 7.33 -21.52
N LEU A 113 -29.00 6.15 -21.65
CA LEU A 113 -29.36 5.19 -22.69
C LEU A 113 -30.81 4.72 -22.58
N PHE A 114 -31.29 4.44 -21.36
CA PHE A 114 -32.68 4.07 -21.12
C PHE A 114 -33.64 5.15 -21.62
N PHE A 115 -33.43 6.42 -21.23
CA PHE A 115 -34.27 7.52 -21.68
C PHE A 115 -34.14 7.79 -23.18
N GLN A 116 -32.96 7.61 -23.77
CA GLN A 116 -32.76 7.76 -25.20
C GLN A 116 -33.55 6.71 -25.99
N VAL A 117 -33.52 5.45 -25.56
CA VAL A 117 -34.30 4.37 -26.17
C VAL A 117 -35.80 4.60 -25.97
N ALA A 118 -36.22 4.99 -24.76
CA ALA A 118 -37.63 5.28 -24.47
C ALA A 118 -38.15 6.47 -25.30
N ALA A 119 -37.36 7.54 -25.43
CA ALA A 119 -37.70 8.70 -26.25
C ALA A 119 -37.77 8.33 -27.74
N ALA A 120 -36.80 7.54 -28.25
CA ALA A 120 -36.83 7.06 -29.63
C ALA A 120 -38.08 6.21 -29.91
N ALA A 121 -38.44 5.31 -28.99
CA ALA A 121 -39.66 4.51 -29.09
C ALA A 121 -40.92 5.39 -29.06
N TYR A 122 -40.97 6.40 -28.19
CA TYR A 122 -42.05 7.37 -28.14
C TYR A 122 -42.20 8.12 -29.46
N TYR A 123 -41.14 8.70 -30.01
CA TYR A 123 -41.21 9.44 -31.28
C TYR A 123 -41.58 8.57 -32.49
N LEU A 124 -41.22 7.28 -32.49
CA LEU A 124 -41.60 6.35 -33.56
C LEU A 124 -43.07 5.91 -33.45
N LEU A 125 -43.54 5.58 -32.25
CA LEU A 125 -44.88 5.03 -32.05
C LEU A 125 -45.97 6.10 -31.96
N PHE A 126 -45.67 7.24 -31.34
CA PHE A 126 -46.64 8.31 -31.11
C PHE A 126 -47.34 8.81 -32.39
N PRO A 127 -46.66 9.15 -33.50
CA PRO A 127 -47.35 9.63 -34.71
C PRO A 127 -48.19 8.55 -35.41
N ILE A 128 -47.93 7.27 -35.15
CA ILE A 128 -48.71 6.15 -35.70
C ILE A 128 -49.95 5.89 -34.84
N LEU A 129 -49.80 5.96 -33.52
CA LEU A 129 -50.85 5.63 -32.56
C LEU A 129 -51.81 6.81 -32.29
N LEU A 130 -51.32 8.05 -32.37
CA LEU A 130 -52.09 9.25 -32.04
C LEU A 130 -53.25 9.53 -33.01
N PRO A 131 -53.08 9.49 -34.35
CA PRO A 131 -54.18 9.74 -35.27
C PRO A 131 -55.39 8.81 -35.11
N PRO A 132 -55.25 7.46 -35.00
CA PRO A 132 -56.40 6.58 -34.82
C PRO A 132 -57.08 6.78 -33.46
N ILE A 133 -56.32 7.09 -32.39
CA ILE A 133 -56.90 7.40 -31.07
C ILE A 133 -57.72 8.70 -31.12
N PHE A 134 -57.17 9.76 -31.72
CA PHE A 134 -57.90 11.02 -31.88
C PHE A 134 -59.14 10.86 -32.76
N LEU A 135 -59.04 10.08 -33.84
CA LEU A 135 -60.16 9.83 -34.74
C LEU A 135 -61.26 9.00 -34.05
N ALA A 136 -60.90 7.99 -33.26
CA ALA A 136 -61.83 7.23 -32.44
C ALA A 136 -62.53 8.12 -31.38
N LEU A 137 -61.78 8.99 -30.70
CA LEU A 137 -62.33 9.94 -29.73
C LEU A 137 -63.23 10.98 -30.38
N ALA A 138 -62.82 11.56 -31.51
CA ALA A 138 -63.60 12.56 -32.25
C ALA A 138 -64.92 11.98 -32.80
N LEU A 139 -64.94 10.69 -33.12
CA LEU A 139 -66.16 10.00 -33.52
C LEU A 139 -67.02 9.64 -32.30
N TRP A 140 -66.41 9.17 -31.22
CA TRP A 140 -67.13 8.74 -30.02
C TRP A 140 -67.72 9.89 -29.18
N LEU A 141 -67.00 11.01 -29.01
CA LEU A 141 -67.48 12.16 -28.21
C LEU A 141 -68.86 12.70 -28.62
N PRO A 142 -69.11 13.00 -29.91
CA PRO A 142 -70.43 13.51 -30.33
C PRO A 142 -71.52 12.44 -30.19
N LEU A 143 -71.21 11.16 -30.41
CA LEU A 143 -72.13 10.03 -30.19
C LEU A 143 -72.49 9.87 -28.70
N ALA A 144 -71.52 9.97 -27.81
CA ALA A 144 -71.72 9.93 -26.37
C ALA A 144 -72.51 11.15 -25.86
N PHE A 145 -72.23 12.35 -26.40
CA PHE A 145 -72.97 13.57 -26.10
C PHE A 145 -74.43 13.47 -26.55
N LEU A 146 -74.70 13.01 -27.78
CA LEU A 146 -76.08 12.78 -28.24
C LEU A 146 -76.84 11.79 -27.36
N GLY A 147 -76.20 10.68 -26.97
CA GLY A 147 -76.81 9.71 -26.04
C GLY A 147 -77.08 10.25 -24.64
N SER A 148 -76.37 11.31 -24.21
CA SER A 148 -76.61 12.01 -22.94
C SER A 148 -77.72 13.06 -23.00
N VAL A 149 -77.98 13.64 -24.18
CA VAL A 149 -79.01 14.67 -24.41
C VAL A 149 -80.36 14.05 -24.77
N PHE A 150 -80.35 12.88 -25.43
CA PHE A 150 -81.54 12.10 -25.77
C PHE A 150 -81.46 10.72 -25.11
N PRO A 151 -81.88 10.57 -23.84
CA PRO A 151 -82.03 9.26 -23.24
C PRO A 151 -83.15 8.52 -23.98
N LEU A 152 -82.79 7.39 -24.61
CA LEU A 152 -83.76 6.37 -25.03
C LEU A 152 -84.27 5.61 -23.81
#